data_AF-A0A812T5S1-F1
#
_entry.id   AF-A0A812T5S1-F1
#
_cell.length_a   1.000
_cell.length_b   1.000
_cell.length_c   1.000
_cell.angle_alpha   90.00
_cell.angle_beta   90.00
_cell.angle_gamma   90.00
#
_symmetry.space_group_name_H-M   'P 1'
#
loop_
_entity.id
_entity.type
_entity.pdbx_description
1 polymer ?
#
loop_
_entity_poly.entity_id
_entity_poly.type
_entity_poly.pdbx_seq_one_letter_code
_entity_poly.pdbx_strand_id
1 'polypeptide(L)'
;MSAPPWLLRLLSVAVLVSADRSLSLDADPSSNNKLDQQIKKLTGECRKEIQGLVTDLMSLCRKTQASDCESQIYDLFLADLALAQEGRWLARAARSEKDAMLWAGFWSGPGAEANRTTKEALFNFADLMNTSTVHPMTQLGQIVEDNGVLQSCGRDQAAMEPLEVRDNGLLSNFWTMASKAFVKSMAWKKQSSIVVLVNKDTSPNAERNLYDSVLWKYELPRIAFEVATSASAAPVSFGHRPPWRPQLALVDLRGRCDVLLEKMRHQATSSEEVGFAMMSAEKRTRVIQRWLKDRVTCLPCVSPCKLNEEFAEALREKLTETPSIMRRVFSWMR
;
A
#
# COMPACT_ATOMS: atom_id res chain seq x y z
N MET A 1 -39.50 -32.10 17.58
CA MET A 1 -39.20 -30.67 17.75
C MET A 1 -38.44 -30.20 16.53
N SER A 2 -39.09 -29.43 15.66
CA SER A 2 -38.57 -28.95 14.39
C SER A 2 -37.70 -27.71 14.60
N ALA A 3 -36.49 -27.72 14.04
CA ALA A 3 -35.59 -26.57 14.10
C ALA A 3 -36.21 -25.35 13.38
N PRO A 4 -36.01 -24.12 13.90
CA PRO A 4 -36.64 -22.94 13.34
C PRO A 4 -36.02 -22.57 11.97
N PRO A 5 -36.79 -21.96 11.04
CA PRO A 5 -36.39 -21.74 9.64
C PRO A 5 -35.12 -20.89 9.44
N TRP A 6 -34.73 -20.10 10.45
CA TRP A 6 -33.50 -19.29 10.40
C TRP A 6 -32.23 -20.11 10.64
N LEU A 7 -32.32 -21.26 11.31
CA LEU A 7 -31.18 -22.16 11.55
C LEU A 7 -30.78 -22.92 10.28
N LEU A 8 -31.74 -23.25 9.42
CA LEU A 8 -31.49 -23.85 8.10
C LEU A 8 -30.83 -22.85 7.14
N ARG A 9 -31.17 -21.56 7.21
CA ARG A 9 -30.48 -20.51 6.42
C ARG A 9 -29.04 -20.27 6.87
N LEU A 10 -28.73 -20.37 8.17
CA LEU A 10 -27.35 -20.28 8.67
C LEU A 10 -26.50 -21.49 8.25
N LEU A 11 -27.08 -22.68 8.16
CA LEU A 11 -26.39 -23.87 7.66
C LEU A 11 -26.19 -23.82 6.14
N SER A 12 -27.12 -23.25 5.36
CA SER A 12 -26.89 -23.03 3.91
C SER A 12 -25.77 -22.02 3.62
N VAL A 13 -25.62 -20.98 4.46
CA VAL A 13 -24.54 -20.00 4.32
C VAL A 13 -23.22 -20.54 4.86
N ALA A 14 -23.22 -21.32 5.95
CA ALA A 14 -22.00 -21.93 6.49
C ALA A 14 -21.44 -23.04 5.58
N VAL A 15 -22.30 -23.80 4.89
CA VAL A 15 -21.87 -24.80 3.90
C VAL A 15 -21.33 -24.14 2.61
N LEU A 16 -21.72 -22.90 2.30
CA LEU A 16 -21.13 -22.13 1.20
C LEU A 16 -19.76 -21.51 1.53
N VAL A 17 -19.33 -21.50 2.80
CA VAL A 17 -18.03 -20.96 3.23
C VAL A 17 -17.02 -22.06 3.62
N SER A 18 -17.47 -23.32 3.76
CA SER A 18 -16.61 -24.47 4.05
C SER A 18 -16.40 -25.42 2.86
N ALA A 19 -16.90 -25.07 1.68
CA ALA A 19 -16.44 -25.71 0.45
C ALA A 19 -15.10 -25.07 0.07
N ASP A 20 -14.04 -25.79 0.39
CA ASP A 20 -12.69 -25.67 -0.15
C ASP A 20 -12.73 -25.91 -1.68
N ARG A 21 -13.47 -25.04 -2.40
CA ARG A 21 -13.34 -24.91 -3.85
C ARG A 21 -12.10 -24.08 -4.08
N SER A 22 -11.00 -24.79 -4.24
CA SER A 22 -10.16 -24.67 -5.43
C SER A 22 -11.01 -24.43 -6.70
N LEU A 23 -11.61 -23.23 -6.80
CA LEU A 23 -11.75 -22.59 -8.09
C LEU A 23 -10.33 -22.20 -8.47
N SER A 24 -9.66 -23.15 -9.12
CA SER A 24 -8.52 -22.84 -9.98
C SER A 24 -9.02 -21.77 -10.93
N LEU A 25 -8.72 -20.52 -10.63
CA LEU A 25 -8.78 -19.44 -11.60
C LEU A 25 -7.55 -19.68 -12.47
N ASP A 26 -7.63 -20.72 -13.30
CA ASP A 26 -6.70 -20.89 -14.40
C ASP A 26 -6.74 -19.56 -15.15
N ALA A 27 -5.58 -18.92 -15.27
CA ALA A 27 -5.45 -17.62 -15.91
C ALA A 27 -6.21 -17.67 -17.24
N ASP A 28 -7.24 -16.85 -17.40
CA ASP A 28 -8.03 -16.81 -18.62
C ASP A 28 -7.05 -16.57 -19.78
N PRO A 29 -6.95 -17.49 -20.77
CA PRO A 29 -6.07 -17.31 -21.93
C PRO A 29 -6.30 -15.97 -22.65
N SER A 30 -7.47 -15.35 -22.49
CA SER A 30 -7.79 -14.02 -22.99
C SER A 30 -6.96 -12.91 -22.32
N SER A 31 -6.62 -13.03 -21.04
CA SER A 31 -5.85 -12.06 -20.26
C SER A 31 -4.39 -12.03 -20.68
N ASN A 32 -3.80 -13.21 -20.93
CA ASN A 32 -2.43 -13.32 -21.43
C ASN A 32 -2.29 -12.61 -22.78
N ASN A 33 -3.23 -12.87 -23.69
CA ASN A 33 -3.28 -12.21 -24.99
C ASN A 33 -3.47 -10.70 -24.87
N LYS A 34 -4.25 -10.22 -23.89
CA LYS A 34 -4.47 -8.78 -23.67
C LYS A 34 -3.21 -8.07 -23.16
N LEU A 35 -2.48 -8.66 -22.20
CA LEU A 35 -1.23 -8.07 -21.71
C LEU A 35 -0.17 -8.04 -22.81
N ASP A 36 -0.01 -9.12 -23.56
CA ASP A 36 0.93 -9.18 -24.68
C ASP A 36 0.61 -8.12 -25.75
N GLN A 37 -0.67 -7.91 -26.05
CA GLN A 37 -1.10 -6.85 -26.97
C GLN A 37 -0.77 -5.45 -26.45
N GLN A 38 -0.94 -5.19 -25.15
CA GLN A 38 -0.60 -3.91 -24.55
C GLN A 38 0.93 -3.68 -24.55
N ILE A 39 1.71 -4.70 -24.20
CA ILE A 39 3.18 -4.65 -24.24
C ILE A 39 3.69 -4.38 -25.66
N LYS A 40 3.07 -5.00 -26.67
CA LYS A 40 3.41 -4.76 -28.09
C LYS A 40 3.16 -3.32 -28.55
N LYS A 41 2.32 -2.55 -27.85
CA LYS A 41 2.13 -1.11 -28.13
C LYS A 41 3.24 -0.24 -27.55
N LEU A 42 3.93 -0.70 -26.52
CA LEU A 42 5.10 0.00 -25.97
C LEU A 42 6.24 -0.01 -26.98
N THR A 43 7.11 0.99 -26.97
CA THR A 43 8.26 1.09 -27.88
C THR A 43 9.58 1.04 -27.13
N GLY A 44 10.67 0.78 -27.86
CA GLY A 44 12.04 0.97 -27.37
C GLY A 44 12.37 0.24 -26.08
N GLU A 45 13.05 0.93 -25.18
CA GLU A 45 13.53 0.41 -23.90
C GLU A 45 12.39 0.16 -22.91
N CYS A 46 11.30 0.94 -22.93
CA CYS A 46 10.15 0.70 -22.05
C CYS A 46 9.53 -0.69 -22.30
N ARG A 47 9.41 -1.13 -23.56
CA ARG A 47 8.92 -2.48 -23.87
C ARG A 47 9.81 -3.54 -23.22
N LYS A 48 11.13 -3.39 -23.31
CA LYS A 48 12.09 -4.35 -22.76
C LYS A 48 12.00 -4.41 -21.24
N GLU A 49 11.94 -3.26 -20.57
CA GLU A 49 11.79 -3.17 -19.11
C GLU A 49 10.52 -3.90 -18.63
N ILE A 50 9.37 -3.66 -19.28
CA ILE A 50 8.11 -4.32 -18.91
C ILE A 50 8.13 -5.83 -19.24
N GLN A 51 8.71 -6.23 -20.36
CA GLN A 51 8.86 -7.65 -20.72
C GLN A 51 9.78 -8.40 -19.75
N GLY A 52 10.89 -7.80 -19.35
CA GLY A 52 11.79 -8.37 -18.35
C GLY A 52 11.10 -8.49 -17.00
N LEU A 53 10.41 -7.44 -16.56
CA LEU A 53 9.65 -7.43 -15.31
C LEU A 53 8.60 -8.54 -15.26
N VAL A 54 7.77 -8.70 -16.31
CA VAL A 54 6.79 -9.80 -16.40
C VAL A 54 7.49 -11.16 -16.35
N THR A 55 8.62 -11.31 -17.06
CA THR A 55 9.39 -12.56 -17.11
C THR A 55 9.91 -12.95 -15.73
N ASP A 56 10.50 -12.00 -15.00
CA ASP A 56 11.08 -12.25 -13.68
C ASP A 56 10.00 -12.51 -12.62
N LEU A 57 8.86 -11.82 -12.71
CA LEU A 57 7.69 -12.11 -11.87
C LEU A 57 7.15 -13.53 -12.12
N MET A 58 7.06 -13.96 -13.38
CA MET A 58 6.66 -15.32 -13.73
C MET A 58 7.66 -16.36 -13.23
N SER A 59 8.97 -16.06 -13.30
CA SER A 59 10.02 -16.90 -12.73
C SER A 59 9.86 -17.04 -11.21
N LEU A 60 9.64 -15.94 -10.49
CA LEU A 60 9.37 -15.95 -9.06
C LEU A 60 8.11 -16.76 -8.73
N CYS A 61 7.03 -16.55 -9.48
CA CYS A 61 5.77 -17.29 -9.35
C CYS A 61 6.00 -18.81 -9.41
N ARG A 62 6.67 -19.30 -10.47
CA ARG A 62 7.03 -20.72 -10.63
C ARG A 62 7.92 -21.24 -9.51
N LYS A 63 8.95 -20.48 -9.11
CA LYS A 63 9.87 -20.86 -8.03
C LYS A 63 9.15 -21.05 -6.69
N THR A 64 8.13 -20.23 -6.42
CA THR A 64 7.35 -20.32 -5.18
C THR A 64 6.23 -21.35 -5.21
N GLN A 65 5.96 -21.98 -6.36
CA GLN A 65 4.85 -22.93 -6.58
C GLN A 65 3.51 -22.42 -6.05
N ALA A 66 3.29 -21.11 -6.08
CA ALA A 66 2.05 -20.53 -5.58
C ALA A 66 0.93 -20.76 -6.61
N SER A 67 -0.22 -21.27 -6.16
CA SER A 67 -1.41 -21.26 -7.01
C SER A 67 -1.81 -19.80 -7.29
N ASP A 68 -2.38 -19.55 -8.47
CA ASP A 68 -3.00 -18.27 -8.85
C ASP A 68 -2.03 -17.07 -8.96
N CYS A 69 -0.70 -17.29 -8.90
CA CYS A 69 0.26 -16.18 -9.04
C CYS A 69 0.36 -15.66 -10.48
N GLU A 70 0.21 -16.51 -11.50
CA GLU A 70 0.23 -16.07 -12.89
C GLU A 70 -0.93 -15.09 -13.17
N SER A 71 -2.15 -15.43 -12.74
CA SER A 71 -3.31 -14.55 -12.84
C SER A 71 -3.08 -13.19 -12.14
N GLN A 72 -2.51 -13.21 -10.93
CA GLN A 72 -2.15 -11.97 -10.21
C GLN A 72 -1.10 -11.12 -10.94
N ILE A 73 -0.19 -11.74 -11.70
CA ILE A 73 0.78 -10.99 -12.50
C ILE A 73 0.07 -10.26 -13.64
N TYR A 74 -0.94 -10.86 -14.28
CA TYR A 74 -1.73 -10.15 -15.29
C TYR A 74 -2.54 -9.01 -14.68
N ASP A 75 -3.14 -9.24 -13.50
CA ASP A 75 -3.90 -8.22 -12.76
C ASP A 75 -3.05 -7.00 -12.38
N LEU A 76 -1.76 -7.19 -12.08
CA LEU A 76 -0.81 -6.09 -11.82
C LEU A 76 -0.83 -5.05 -12.95
N PHE A 77 -0.94 -5.50 -14.20
CA PHE A 77 -0.76 -4.65 -15.36
C PHE A 77 -2.08 -4.25 -16.02
N LEU A 78 -3.07 -5.14 -16.05
CA LEU A 78 -4.29 -4.95 -16.84
C LEU A 78 -5.44 -4.25 -16.09
N ALA A 79 -5.36 -4.20 -14.76
CA ALA A 79 -6.33 -3.67 -13.81
C ALA A 79 -7.77 -3.54 -14.36
N ASP A 80 -8.51 -4.64 -14.32
CA ASP A 80 -9.96 -4.53 -14.14
C ASP A 80 -10.19 -4.30 -12.63
N LEU A 81 -10.12 -3.03 -12.23
CA LEU A 81 -10.13 -2.56 -10.82
C LEU A 81 -11.31 -3.11 -10.00
N ALA A 82 -12.36 -3.59 -10.66
CA ALA A 82 -13.54 -4.18 -10.04
C ALA A 82 -13.29 -5.56 -9.40
N LEU A 83 -12.24 -6.30 -9.80
CA LEU A 83 -12.07 -7.72 -9.44
C LEU A 83 -10.69 -8.13 -8.95
N ALA A 84 -9.68 -7.26 -9.02
CA ALA A 84 -8.33 -7.60 -8.58
C ALA A 84 -8.29 -7.82 -7.06
N GLN A 85 -8.61 -9.05 -6.63
CA GLN A 85 -8.22 -9.53 -5.32
C GLN A 85 -6.70 -9.55 -5.34
N GLU A 86 -6.08 -8.57 -4.68
CA GLU A 86 -4.64 -8.59 -4.40
C GLU A 86 -4.34 -9.92 -3.72
N GLY A 87 -3.87 -10.90 -4.48
CA GLY A 87 -3.81 -12.26 -3.99
C GLY A 87 -2.70 -12.41 -2.97
N ARG A 88 -2.67 -13.58 -2.33
CA ARG A 88 -1.72 -13.83 -1.26
C ARG A 88 -0.28 -13.82 -1.72
N TRP A 89 -0.05 -14.14 -2.98
CA TRP A 89 1.28 -14.21 -3.55
C TRP A 89 1.88 -12.81 -3.72
N LEU A 90 1.14 -11.87 -4.31
CA LEU A 90 1.65 -10.53 -4.53
C LEU A 90 1.99 -9.80 -3.21
N ALA A 91 1.14 -9.95 -2.20
CA ALA A 91 1.43 -9.40 -0.86
C ALA A 91 2.66 -10.04 -0.19
N ARG A 92 3.00 -11.30 -0.52
CA ARG A 92 4.24 -11.94 -0.06
C ARG A 92 5.45 -11.43 -0.83
N ALA A 93 5.33 -11.28 -2.15
CA ALA A 93 6.41 -10.73 -2.99
C ALA A 93 6.74 -9.28 -2.61
N ALA A 94 5.72 -8.49 -2.25
CA ALA A 94 5.89 -7.14 -1.74
C ALA A 94 6.32 -7.10 -0.26
N ARG A 95 6.30 -8.21 0.49
CA ARG A 95 6.60 -8.16 1.93
C ARG A 95 8.07 -7.81 2.18
N SER A 96 8.30 -6.87 3.10
CA SER A 96 9.63 -6.62 3.66
C SER A 96 9.94 -7.52 4.85
N GLU A 97 11.23 -7.82 5.05
CA GLU A 97 11.70 -8.55 6.24
C GLU A 97 11.55 -7.71 7.52
N LYS A 98 12.06 -6.47 7.48
CA LYS A 98 11.89 -5.47 8.55
C LYS A 98 10.50 -4.84 8.49
N ASP A 99 10.16 -4.04 9.50
CA ASP A 99 8.93 -3.26 9.47
C ASP A 99 8.99 -2.23 8.34
N ALA A 100 7.88 -2.00 7.67
CA ALA A 100 7.84 -1.19 6.48
C ALA A 100 7.62 0.30 6.76
N MET A 101 8.19 1.16 5.92
CA MET A 101 7.86 2.57 5.86
C MET A 101 7.36 2.96 4.47
N LEU A 102 6.53 3.99 4.43
CA LEU A 102 6.02 4.59 3.20
C LEU A 102 6.65 5.97 3.00
N TRP A 103 6.68 6.43 1.76
CA TRP A 103 7.30 7.72 1.45
C TRP A 103 6.73 8.36 0.19
N ALA A 104 6.83 9.68 0.10
CA ALA A 104 6.55 10.43 -1.12
C ALA A 104 7.50 11.62 -1.26
N GLY A 105 8.09 11.77 -2.45
CA GLY A 105 8.88 12.94 -2.79
C GLY A 105 10.36 12.85 -2.42
N PHE A 106 10.97 11.69 -2.61
CA PHE A 106 12.42 11.52 -2.50
C PHE A 106 12.98 11.16 -3.87
N TRP A 107 14.06 11.83 -4.27
CA TRP A 107 14.66 11.68 -5.60
C TRP A 107 16.19 11.69 -5.49
N SER A 108 16.86 11.12 -6.49
CA SER A 108 18.29 11.25 -6.72
C SER A 108 18.50 11.57 -8.21
N GLY A 109 19.53 12.36 -8.54
CA GLY A 109 19.88 12.70 -9.92
C GLY A 109 19.27 14.02 -10.45
N PRO A 110 19.32 14.24 -11.79
CA PRO A 110 18.83 15.46 -12.44
C PRO A 110 17.35 15.73 -12.12
N GLY A 111 17.04 16.96 -11.69
CA GLY A 111 15.69 17.34 -11.25
C GLY A 111 15.41 17.07 -9.77
N ALA A 112 16.43 16.71 -8.98
CA ALA A 112 16.42 16.92 -7.53
C ALA A 112 16.33 18.42 -7.26
N GLU A 113 15.28 18.84 -6.56
CA GLU A 113 15.12 20.25 -6.22
C GLU A 113 16.10 20.64 -5.12
N ALA A 114 16.73 21.81 -5.29
CA ALA A 114 17.66 22.35 -4.30
C ALA A 114 16.99 22.40 -2.91
N ASN A 115 17.74 22.00 -1.87
CA ASN A 115 17.29 21.95 -0.47
C ASN A 115 16.26 20.88 -0.11
N ARG A 116 15.99 19.88 -0.98
CA ARG A 116 15.17 18.72 -0.62
C ARG A 116 16.00 17.51 -0.21
N THR A 117 15.46 16.73 0.73
CA THR A 117 16.06 15.46 1.16
C THR A 117 16.06 14.43 0.02
N THR A 118 17.16 13.69 -0.11
CA THR A 118 17.42 12.76 -1.23
C THR A 118 16.90 11.35 -0.96
N LYS A 119 16.81 10.53 -2.01
CA LYS A 119 16.50 9.08 -1.89
C LYS A 119 17.55 8.34 -1.04
N GLU A 120 18.80 8.76 -1.10
CA GLU A 120 19.87 8.23 -0.25
C GLU A 120 19.62 8.51 1.24
N ALA A 121 19.25 9.75 1.59
CA ALA A 121 18.92 10.10 2.97
C ALA A 121 17.68 9.34 3.48
N LEU A 122 16.69 9.07 2.62
CA LEU A 122 15.56 8.20 2.95
C LEU A 122 16.02 6.78 3.33
N PHE A 123 16.91 6.17 2.52
CA PHE A 123 17.38 4.81 2.78
C PHE A 123 18.25 4.71 4.03
N ASN A 124 19.17 5.67 4.22
CA ASN A 124 19.96 5.75 5.44
C ASN A 124 19.06 5.90 6.68
N PHE A 125 18.00 6.71 6.58
CA PHE A 125 17.03 6.86 7.65
C PHE A 125 16.20 5.59 7.90
N ALA A 126 15.84 4.86 6.84
CA ALA A 126 15.15 3.59 6.99
C ALA A 126 16.00 2.56 7.75
N ASP A 127 17.31 2.53 7.50
CA ASP A 127 18.24 1.69 8.25
C ASP A 127 18.36 2.11 9.72
N LEU A 128 18.45 3.42 10.01
CA LEU A 128 18.44 3.94 11.39
C LEU A 128 17.16 3.59 12.15
N MET A 129 16.03 3.56 11.48
CA MET A 129 14.74 3.15 12.04
C MET A 129 14.56 1.63 12.11
N ASN A 130 15.52 0.86 11.59
CA ASN A 130 15.42 -0.59 11.37
C ASN A 130 14.13 -0.99 10.62
N THR A 131 13.88 -0.28 9.52
CA THR A 131 12.69 -0.44 8.68
C THR A 131 13.08 -0.60 7.21
N SER A 132 12.12 -0.94 6.36
CA SER A 132 12.29 -1.18 4.92
C SER A 132 11.26 -0.40 4.11
N THR A 133 11.62 0.06 2.93
CA THR A 133 10.68 0.64 1.95
C THR A 133 10.18 -0.44 0.99
N VAL A 134 9.10 -0.18 0.22
CA VAL A 134 8.61 -1.09 -0.86
C VAL A 134 9.76 -1.51 -1.77
N HIS A 135 10.62 -0.56 -2.09
CA HIS A 135 11.71 -0.71 -3.04
C HIS A 135 12.94 0.00 -2.48
N PRO A 136 14.14 -0.61 -2.53
CA PRO A 136 14.46 -1.91 -3.13
C PRO A 136 14.37 -3.11 -2.14
N MET A 137 13.81 -2.91 -0.95
CA MET A 137 13.96 -3.87 0.18
C MET A 137 12.95 -5.03 0.17
N THR A 138 12.28 -5.29 -0.94
CA THR A 138 11.31 -6.39 -1.10
C THR A 138 11.65 -7.18 -2.36
N GLN A 139 11.20 -8.44 -2.46
CA GLN A 139 11.45 -9.25 -3.67
C GLN A 139 10.87 -8.58 -4.91
N LEU A 140 9.65 -8.03 -4.80
CA LEU A 140 9.03 -7.25 -5.86
C LEU A 140 9.86 -6.01 -6.22
N GLY A 141 10.38 -5.30 -5.22
CA GLY A 141 11.25 -4.14 -5.41
C GLY A 141 12.58 -4.47 -6.08
N GLN A 142 13.21 -5.59 -5.71
CA GLN A 142 14.44 -6.07 -6.33
C GLN A 142 14.22 -6.40 -7.81
N ILE A 143 13.14 -7.13 -8.14
CA ILE A 143 12.79 -7.41 -9.53
C ILE A 143 12.60 -6.12 -10.34
N VAL A 144 12.01 -5.08 -9.74
CA VAL A 144 11.87 -3.77 -10.41
C VAL A 144 13.22 -3.06 -10.60
N GLU A 145 14.13 -3.10 -9.63
CA GLU A 145 15.51 -2.59 -9.78
C GLU A 145 16.24 -3.31 -10.92
N ASP A 146 16.16 -4.64 -10.95
CA ASP A 146 16.81 -5.49 -11.97
C ASP A 146 16.31 -5.16 -13.39
N ASN A 147 15.08 -4.63 -13.49
CA ASN A 147 14.45 -4.19 -14.74
C ASN A 147 14.48 -2.66 -14.92
N GLY A 148 15.50 -1.99 -14.37
CA GLY A 148 15.80 -0.58 -14.66
C GLY A 148 14.87 0.42 -14.00
N VAL A 149 14.12 0.03 -12.96
CA VAL A 149 13.15 0.86 -12.22
C VAL A 149 12.07 1.46 -13.13
N LEU A 150 11.84 0.84 -14.29
CA LEU A 150 10.89 1.31 -15.31
C LEU A 150 11.15 2.77 -15.76
N GLN A 151 12.42 3.20 -15.71
CA GLN A 151 12.81 4.58 -16.00
C GLN A 151 12.53 4.99 -17.44
N SER A 152 12.65 4.06 -18.39
CA SER A 152 12.44 4.35 -19.81
C SER A 152 10.96 4.56 -20.11
N CYS A 153 10.07 3.89 -19.36
CA CYS A 153 8.63 4.07 -19.46
C CYS A 153 8.13 5.45 -19.00
N GLY A 154 8.86 6.12 -18.10
CA GLY A 154 8.56 7.50 -17.69
C GLY A 154 9.08 8.56 -18.67
N ARG A 155 10.15 8.25 -19.43
CA ARG A 155 10.75 9.19 -20.40
C ARG A 155 10.02 9.20 -21.75
N ASP A 156 9.53 8.06 -22.20
CA ASP A 156 8.70 7.97 -23.42
C ASP A 156 7.38 8.77 -23.28
N GLN A 157 6.91 9.06 -22.06
CA GLN A 157 5.75 9.93 -21.78
C GLN A 157 6.01 11.43 -22.02
N ALA A 158 7.27 11.89 -21.93
CA ALA A 158 7.60 13.30 -22.16
C ALA A 158 7.83 13.61 -23.64
N ALA A 159 8.12 12.59 -24.45
CA ALA A 159 8.39 12.71 -25.89
C ALA A 159 7.14 12.51 -26.77
N MET A 160 6.02 12.06 -26.21
CA MET A 160 4.75 11.88 -26.93
C MET A 160 3.72 12.91 -26.42
N GLU A 161 3.50 13.94 -27.25
CA GLU A 161 2.40 14.93 -27.30
C GLU A 161 1.01 14.49 -26.74
N PRO A 162 0.04 15.43 -26.63
CA PRO A 162 -0.33 16.30 -25.52
C PRO A 162 -1.20 15.61 -24.44
N LEU A 163 -1.50 16.35 -23.38
CA LEU A 163 -2.17 16.02 -22.09
C LEU A 163 -3.39 15.06 -22.04
N GLU A 164 -3.90 14.54 -23.15
CA GLU A 164 -5.09 13.68 -23.19
C GLU A 164 -4.79 12.18 -23.27
N VAL A 165 -3.54 11.77 -23.55
CA VAL A 165 -3.10 10.35 -23.50
C VAL A 165 -2.06 10.17 -22.41
N ARG A 166 -2.39 10.63 -21.20
CA ARG A 166 -1.50 10.57 -20.03
C ARG A 166 -1.58 9.25 -19.24
N ASP A 167 -2.15 8.21 -19.83
CA ASP A 167 -2.42 6.95 -19.15
C ASP A 167 -1.73 5.79 -19.86
N ASN A 168 -0.44 5.61 -19.57
CA ASN A 168 0.16 4.28 -19.69
C ASN A 168 -0.45 3.42 -18.59
N GLY A 169 -1.71 2.99 -18.79
CA GLY A 169 -2.49 2.24 -17.82
C GLY A 169 -1.66 1.12 -17.18
N LEU A 170 -0.82 0.43 -17.95
CA LEU A 170 0.09 -0.61 -17.44
C LEU A 170 1.00 -0.17 -16.27
N LEU A 171 1.70 0.96 -16.42
CA LEU A 171 2.66 1.42 -15.39
C LEU A 171 1.93 1.96 -14.17
N SER A 172 0.86 2.71 -14.41
CA SER A 172 -0.01 3.23 -13.35
C SER A 172 -0.64 2.08 -12.56
N ASN A 173 -1.17 1.07 -13.25
CA ASN A 173 -1.75 -0.15 -12.68
C ASN A 173 -0.70 -0.93 -11.88
N PHE A 174 0.49 -1.11 -12.44
CA PHE A 174 1.57 -1.83 -11.77
C PHE A 174 1.91 -1.18 -10.42
N TRP A 175 2.20 0.12 -10.41
CA TRP A 175 2.55 0.82 -9.18
C TRP A 175 1.38 0.89 -8.21
N THR A 176 0.16 1.03 -8.71
CA THR A 176 -1.07 0.97 -7.89
C THR A 176 -1.14 -0.36 -7.15
N MET A 177 -1.09 -1.47 -7.88
CA MET A 177 -1.27 -2.81 -7.33
C MET A 177 -0.10 -3.23 -6.44
N ALA A 178 1.14 -2.92 -6.84
CA ALA A 178 2.34 -3.16 -6.05
C ALA A 178 2.27 -2.45 -4.68
N SER A 179 1.82 -1.19 -4.67
CA SER A 179 1.77 -0.38 -3.45
C SER A 179 0.64 -0.80 -2.52
N LYS A 180 -0.53 -1.16 -3.07
CA LYS A 180 -1.60 -1.76 -2.25
C LYS A 180 -1.18 -3.10 -1.64
N ALA A 181 -0.53 -3.95 -2.42
CA ALA A 181 0.01 -5.22 -1.94
C ALA A 181 1.07 -5.03 -0.86
N PHE A 182 1.90 -4.00 -0.96
CA PHE A 182 2.86 -3.63 0.08
C PHE A 182 2.15 -3.32 1.41
N VAL A 183 1.15 -2.44 1.40
CA VAL A 183 0.35 -2.12 2.59
C VAL A 183 -0.37 -3.36 3.15
N LYS A 184 -0.93 -4.19 2.27
CA LYS A 184 -1.55 -5.47 2.67
C LYS A 184 -0.55 -6.38 3.40
N SER A 185 0.70 -6.43 2.95
CA SER A 185 1.76 -7.19 3.61
C SER A 185 2.02 -6.70 5.04
N MET A 186 1.96 -5.39 5.29
CA MET A 186 2.11 -4.80 6.64
C MET A 186 0.98 -5.26 7.56
N ALA A 187 -0.26 -5.24 7.05
CA ALA A 187 -1.44 -5.70 7.77
C ALA A 187 -1.34 -7.18 8.17
N TRP A 188 -0.81 -7.99 7.25
CA TRP A 188 -0.58 -9.42 7.46
C TRP A 188 0.52 -9.72 8.45
N LYS A 189 1.61 -8.95 8.40
CA LYS A 189 2.70 -8.99 9.38
C LYS A 189 2.25 -8.49 10.75
N LYS A 190 1.08 -7.83 10.84
CA LYS A 190 0.58 -7.16 12.05
C LYS A 190 1.57 -6.10 12.56
N GLN A 191 2.20 -5.40 11.63
CA GLN A 191 3.13 -4.34 11.93
C GLN A 191 2.46 -3.31 12.86
N SER A 192 3.09 -3.02 14.00
CA SER A 192 2.47 -2.24 15.08
C SER A 192 2.49 -0.74 14.81
N SER A 193 3.44 -0.26 14.01
CA SER A 193 3.61 1.14 13.65
C SER A 193 4.03 1.30 12.19
N ILE A 194 3.58 2.37 11.53
CA ILE A 194 3.94 2.71 10.16
C ILE A 194 4.48 4.13 10.17
N VAL A 195 5.67 4.33 9.61
CA VAL A 195 6.23 5.66 9.36
C VAL A 195 5.94 6.04 7.92
N VAL A 196 5.45 7.26 7.71
CA VAL A 196 5.18 7.82 6.39
C VAL A 196 5.96 9.12 6.25
N LEU A 197 6.94 9.16 5.35
CA LEU A 197 7.77 10.35 5.10
C LEU A 197 7.23 11.14 3.90
N VAL A 198 6.84 12.39 4.11
CA VAL A 198 6.24 13.25 3.09
C VAL A 198 7.16 14.43 2.79
N ASN A 199 7.66 14.49 1.56
CA ASN A 199 8.49 15.58 1.04
C ASN A 199 7.91 16.17 -0.26
N LYS A 200 6.59 16.07 -0.44
CA LYS A 200 5.84 16.68 -1.54
C LYS A 200 5.00 17.88 -1.06
N ASP A 201 4.68 18.77 -1.99
CA ASP A 201 3.83 19.93 -1.73
C ASP A 201 2.34 19.50 -1.64
N THR A 202 1.59 20.08 -0.70
CA THR A 202 0.14 19.87 -0.54
C THR A 202 -0.71 20.87 -1.33
N SER A 203 -0.10 21.68 -2.19
CA SER A 203 -0.77 22.57 -3.14
C SER A 203 -1.18 21.78 -4.38
N PRO A 204 -2.47 21.78 -4.77
CA PRO A 204 -2.93 21.09 -5.98
C PRO A 204 -2.25 21.58 -7.26
N ASN A 205 -1.80 22.83 -7.28
CA ASN A 205 -1.20 23.46 -8.46
C ASN A 205 0.32 23.26 -8.54
N ALA A 206 0.94 22.61 -7.55
CA ALA A 206 2.36 22.29 -7.61
C ALA A 206 2.60 21.20 -8.68
N GLU A 207 3.63 21.40 -9.51
CA GLU A 207 4.02 20.47 -10.58
C GLU A 207 4.18 19.02 -10.07
N ARG A 208 4.65 18.87 -8.83
CA ARG A 208 4.86 17.58 -8.16
C ARG A 208 4.13 17.52 -6.83
N ASN A 209 2.81 17.73 -6.88
CA ASN A 209 1.96 17.71 -5.69
C ASN A 209 1.83 16.29 -5.06
N LEU A 210 1.48 16.26 -3.78
CA LEU A 210 1.24 15.06 -3.00
C LEU A 210 0.02 14.29 -3.48
N TYR A 211 -1.04 14.98 -3.92
CA TYR A 211 -2.32 14.37 -4.31
C TYR A 211 -2.18 13.44 -5.51
N ASP A 212 -1.19 13.69 -6.37
CA ASP A 212 -0.84 12.82 -7.50
C ASP A 212 0.13 11.69 -7.17
N SER A 213 0.58 11.58 -5.92
CA SER A 213 1.45 10.48 -5.50
C SER A 213 0.70 9.16 -5.31
N VAL A 214 1.43 8.07 -5.52
CA VAL A 214 1.00 6.71 -5.18
C VAL A 214 0.62 6.59 -3.70
N LEU A 215 1.40 7.21 -2.82
CA LEU A 215 1.11 7.29 -1.39
C LEU A 215 -0.30 7.82 -1.11
N TRP A 216 -0.67 8.93 -1.76
CA TRP A 216 -1.95 9.59 -1.53
C TRP A 216 -3.12 8.85 -2.18
N LYS A 217 -2.95 8.41 -3.42
CA LYS A 217 -4.01 7.78 -4.22
C LYS A 217 -4.31 6.35 -3.78
N TYR A 218 -3.31 5.61 -3.30
CA TYR A 218 -3.43 4.16 -3.14
C TYR A 218 -3.00 3.66 -1.75
N GLU A 219 -1.85 4.07 -1.24
CA GLU A 219 -1.32 3.48 0.01
C GLU A 219 -2.10 3.94 1.25
N LEU A 220 -2.33 5.25 1.42
CA LEU A 220 -3.08 5.80 2.55
C LEU A 220 -4.54 5.28 2.59
N PRO A 221 -5.29 5.34 1.47
CA PRO A 221 -6.60 4.68 1.38
C PRO A 221 -6.56 3.20 1.75
N ARG A 222 -5.53 2.48 1.30
CA ARG A 222 -5.39 1.04 1.59
C ARG A 222 -5.16 0.76 3.07
N ILE A 223 -4.39 1.57 3.78
CA ILE A 223 -4.24 1.42 5.24
C ILE A 223 -5.61 1.54 5.92
N ALA A 224 -6.38 2.57 5.56
CA ALA A 224 -7.70 2.81 6.13
C ALA A 224 -8.66 1.63 5.84
N PHE A 225 -8.58 1.06 4.63
CA PHE A 225 -9.30 -0.15 4.25
C PHE A 225 -8.96 -1.34 5.18
N GLU A 226 -7.69 -1.69 5.33
CA GLU A 226 -7.24 -2.82 6.16
C GLU A 226 -7.58 -2.63 7.66
N VAL A 227 -7.54 -1.39 8.15
CA VAL A 227 -8.00 -1.05 9.51
C VAL A 227 -9.50 -1.31 9.67
N ALA A 228 -10.31 -0.90 8.70
CA ALA A 228 -11.76 -1.07 8.74
C ALA A 228 -12.18 -2.55 8.62
N THR A 229 -11.56 -3.29 7.69
CA THR A 229 -11.90 -4.70 7.44
C THR A 229 -11.41 -5.61 8.55
N SER A 230 -10.22 -5.38 9.12
CA SER A 230 -9.73 -6.16 10.25
C SER A 230 -10.56 -5.98 11.53
N ALA A 231 -11.25 -4.84 11.67
CA ALA A 231 -12.20 -4.58 12.76
C ALA A 231 -13.57 -5.26 12.54
N SER A 232 -13.86 -5.73 11.34
CA SER A 232 -15.16 -6.33 10.97
C SER A 232 -15.11 -7.84 10.79
N ALA A 233 -13.93 -8.45 10.78
CA ALA A 233 -13.80 -9.90 10.84
C ALA A 233 -14.53 -10.43 12.09
N ALA A 234 -15.61 -11.19 11.88
CA ALA A 234 -16.35 -11.80 12.97
C ALA A 234 -15.44 -12.71 13.80
N PRO A 235 -15.68 -12.87 15.11
CA PRO A 235 -14.98 -13.85 15.92
C PRO A 235 -15.34 -15.26 15.41
N VAL A 236 -14.57 -15.77 14.46
CA VAL A 236 -14.65 -17.18 14.07
C VAL A 236 -13.96 -17.96 15.18
N SER A 237 -14.62 -19.01 15.65
CA SER A 237 -14.47 -19.68 16.96
C SER A 237 -13.12 -20.33 17.28
N PHE A 238 -12.06 -20.07 16.51
CA PHE A 238 -10.71 -20.58 16.78
C PHE A 238 -9.64 -19.52 16.43
N GLY A 239 -9.03 -18.94 17.48
CA GLY A 239 -7.88 -18.05 17.36
C GLY A 239 -8.22 -16.58 17.12
N HIS A 240 -8.43 -15.82 18.21
CA HIS A 240 -8.62 -14.37 18.15
C HIS A 240 -7.35 -13.68 17.59
N ARG A 241 -7.37 -13.28 16.31
CA ARG A 241 -6.38 -12.31 15.82
C ARG A 241 -6.90 -10.91 16.13
N PRO A 242 -6.19 -10.10 16.94
CA PRO A 242 -6.63 -8.73 17.20
C PRO A 242 -6.72 -7.93 15.88
N PRO A 243 -7.67 -6.97 15.81
CA PRO A 243 -7.80 -6.09 14.65
C PRO A 243 -6.49 -5.34 14.44
N TRP A 244 -6.09 -5.17 13.18
CA TRP A 244 -4.87 -4.45 12.87
C TRP A 244 -5.15 -2.94 12.95
N ARG A 245 -4.49 -2.26 13.89
CA ARG A 245 -4.65 -0.83 14.14
C ARG A 245 -3.27 -0.22 14.42
N PRO A 246 -2.45 -0.03 13.38
CA PRO A 246 -1.09 0.45 13.55
C PRO A 246 -1.10 1.90 14.09
N GLN A 247 -0.05 2.28 14.80
CA GLN A 247 0.28 3.68 15.03
C GLN A 247 0.88 4.26 13.75
N LEU A 248 0.31 5.33 13.22
CA LEU A 248 0.82 6.01 12.02
C LEU A 248 1.54 7.28 12.44
N ALA A 249 2.83 7.38 12.11
CA ALA A 249 3.60 8.61 12.23
C ALA A 249 3.79 9.20 10.84
N LEU A 250 3.07 10.29 10.55
CA LEU A 250 3.27 11.11 9.36
C LEU A 250 4.40 12.10 9.65
N VAL A 251 5.53 11.97 8.98
CA VAL A 251 6.63 12.92 9.07
C VAL A 251 6.54 13.85 7.88
N ASP A 252 6.22 15.11 8.12
CA ASP A 252 6.11 16.13 7.08
C ASP A 252 7.38 16.98 7.02
N LEU A 253 8.19 16.74 5.98
CA LEU A 253 9.45 17.45 5.73
C LEU A 253 9.24 18.88 5.23
N ARG A 254 8.00 19.28 4.92
CA ARG A 254 7.63 20.64 4.57
C ARG A 254 7.07 21.43 5.76
N GLY A 255 6.87 20.78 6.91
CA GLY A 255 6.40 21.42 8.14
C GLY A 255 4.94 21.89 8.09
N ARG A 256 4.07 21.24 7.32
CA ARG A 256 2.64 21.56 7.10
C ARG A 256 1.72 20.48 7.69
N CYS A 257 2.07 19.99 8.88
CA CYS A 257 1.36 18.88 9.52
C CYS A 257 -0.12 19.16 9.82
N ASP A 258 -0.46 20.42 10.11
CA ASP A 258 -1.83 20.89 10.28
C ASP A 258 -2.68 20.63 9.03
N VAL A 259 -2.17 21.01 7.86
CA VAL A 259 -2.82 20.82 6.56
C VAL A 259 -2.83 19.35 6.18
N LEU A 260 -1.68 18.67 6.30
CA LEU A 260 -1.52 17.28 5.88
C LEU A 260 -2.48 16.35 6.62
N LEU A 261 -2.58 16.51 7.95
CA LEU A 261 -3.43 15.66 8.78
C LEU A 261 -4.92 15.88 8.48
N GLU A 262 -5.37 17.12 8.28
CA GLU A 262 -6.73 17.42 7.89
C GLU A 262 -7.08 16.74 6.55
N LYS A 263 -6.26 16.95 5.52
CA LYS A 263 -6.47 16.37 4.19
C LYS A 263 -6.44 14.85 4.22
N MET A 264 -5.55 14.24 5.00
CA MET A 264 -5.45 12.80 5.14
C MET A 264 -6.71 12.20 5.77
N ARG A 265 -7.31 12.88 6.76
CA ARG A 265 -8.57 12.44 7.37
C ARG A 265 -9.71 12.40 6.35
N HIS A 266 -9.78 13.40 5.47
CA HIS A 266 -10.74 13.40 4.37
C HIS A 266 -10.47 12.23 3.41
N GLN A 267 -9.24 12.10 2.91
CA GLN A 267 -8.87 11.05 1.94
C GLN A 267 -9.12 9.63 2.46
N ALA A 268 -8.77 9.36 3.72
CA ALA A 268 -8.94 8.04 4.33
C ALA A 268 -10.42 7.63 4.50
N THR A 269 -11.34 8.61 4.57
CA THR A 269 -12.78 8.34 4.75
C THR A 269 -13.58 8.41 3.46
N SER A 270 -13.07 9.10 2.44
CA SER A 270 -13.68 9.22 1.11
C SER A 270 -13.30 8.11 0.14
N SER A 271 -12.42 7.20 0.52
CA SER A 271 -11.92 6.15 -0.37
C SER A 271 -13.03 5.20 -0.85
N GLU A 272 -13.08 4.99 -2.18
CA GLU A 272 -14.02 4.11 -2.88
C GLU A 272 -13.43 2.73 -3.27
N GLU A 273 -12.35 2.28 -2.59
CA GLU A 273 -11.82 0.91 -2.77
C GLU A 273 -12.96 -0.12 -2.80
N VAL A 274 -13.00 -0.94 -3.85
CA VAL A 274 -14.14 -1.80 -4.23
C VAL A 274 -14.56 -2.78 -3.10
N GLY A 275 -13.65 -3.11 -2.17
CA GLY A 275 -13.96 -3.91 -0.98
C GLY A 275 -14.75 -3.19 0.12
N PHE A 276 -14.96 -1.88 0.03
CA PHE A 276 -15.71 -1.09 1.00
C PHE A 276 -17.22 -1.34 0.99
N ALA A 277 -17.73 -2.04 -0.03
CA ALA A 277 -19.15 -2.33 -0.23
C ALA A 277 -19.75 -3.30 0.81
N MET A 278 -18.92 -4.06 1.54
CA MET A 278 -19.41 -5.06 2.52
C MET A 278 -19.64 -4.51 3.93
N MET A 279 -19.28 -3.25 4.21
CA MET A 279 -19.52 -2.57 5.49
C MET A 279 -20.46 -1.39 5.29
N SER A 280 -21.35 -1.12 6.26
CA SER A 280 -22.10 0.13 6.22
C SER A 280 -21.11 1.31 6.27
N ALA A 281 -21.35 2.32 5.42
CA ALA A 281 -20.51 3.50 5.31
C ALA A 281 -20.31 4.17 6.69
N GLU A 282 -21.35 4.19 7.52
CA GLU A 282 -21.29 4.74 8.88
C GLU A 282 -20.32 3.97 9.79
N LYS A 283 -20.37 2.62 9.79
CA LYS A 283 -19.46 1.80 10.61
C LYS A 283 -18.02 1.98 10.17
N ARG A 284 -17.77 2.01 8.86
CA ARG A 284 -16.46 2.27 8.27
C ARG A 284 -15.91 3.62 8.73
N THR A 285 -16.67 4.69 8.50
CA THR A 285 -16.27 6.05 8.87
C THR A 285 -15.98 6.16 10.37
N ARG A 286 -16.81 5.53 11.23
CA ARG A 286 -16.59 5.52 12.68
C ARG A 286 -15.28 4.84 13.09
N VAL A 287 -14.96 3.68 12.51
CA VAL A 287 -13.71 2.95 12.81
C VAL A 287 -12.49 3.75 12.35
N ILE A 288 -12.53 4.27 11.12
CA ILE A 288 -11.44 5.03 10.53
C ILE A 288 -11.22 6.33 11.31
N GLN A 289 -12.27 7.11 11.60
CA GLN A 289 -12.17 8.35 12.38
C GLN A 289 -11.60 8.11 13.78
N ARG A 290 -12.01 7.02 14.46
CA ARG A 290 -11.43 6.67 15.76
C ARG A 290 -9.95 6.32 15.65
N TRP A 291 -9.56 5.52 14.65
CA TRP A 291 -8.16 5.20 14.42
C TRP A 291 -7.33 6.46 14.10
N LEU A 292 -7.81 7.32 13.21
CA LEU A 292 -7.19 8.60 12.87
C LEU A 292 -7.01 9.52 14.09
N LYS A 293 -7.97 9.50 15.02
CA LYS A 293 -7.91 10.30 16.26
C LYS A 293 -6.90 9.73 17.26
N ASP A 294 -6.91 8.42 17.46
CA ASP A 294 -6.22 7.79 18.59
C ASP A 294 -4.81 7.28 18.25
N ARG A 295 -4.51 7.09 16.96
CA ARG A 295 -3.32 6.35 16.50
C ARG A 295 -2.55 7.05 15.39
N VAL A 296 -3.01 8.20 14.89
CA VAL A 296 -2.30 8.94 13.85
C VAL A 296 -1.74 10.23 14.44
N THR A 297 -0.45 10.42 14.24
CA THR A 297 0.28 11.61 14.66
C THR A 297 1.01 12.20 13.46
N CYS A 298 1.08 13.52 13.39
CA CYS A 298 1.91 14.21 12.42
C CYS A 298 3.06 14.92 13.14
N LEU A 299 4.26 14.72 12.65
CA LEU A 299 5.50 15.24 13.18
C LEU A 299 6.11 16.17 12.12
N PRO A 300 6.09 17.50 12.34
CA PRO A 300 6.72 18.41 11.41
C PRO A 300 8.24 18.27 11.52
N CYS A 301 8.92 18.02 10.40
CA CYS A 301 10.36 18.12 10.31
C CYS A 301 10.68 19.49 9.67
N VAL A 302 10.88 20.49 10.53
CA VAL A 302 11.12 21.88 10.11
C VAL A 302 12.56 22.10 9.65
N SER A 303 12.74 23.02 8.70
CA SER A 303 14.00 23.25 7.99
C SER A 303 15.13 23.79 8.90
N PRO A 304 16.38 23.30 8.75
CA PRO A 304 16.79 22.23 7.86
C PRO A 304 16.37 20.86 8.42
N CYS A 305 15.43 20.20 7.74
CA CYS A 305 14.99 18.87 8.12
C CYS A 305 16.13 17.89 7.86
N LYS A 306 16.63 17.24 8.91
CA LYS A 306 17.66 16.23 8.82
C LYS A 306 17.08 14.90 9.26
N LEU A 307 16.99 13.97 8.33
CA LEU A 307 16.67 12.57 8.63
C LEU A 307 17.93 11.88 9.19
N ASN A 308 18.33 12.30 10.40
CA ASN A 308 19.53 11.83 11.09
C ASN A 308 19.18 10.90 12.27
N GLU A 309 20.20 10.47 13.01
CA GLU A 309 20.06 9.58 14.16
C GLU A 309 19.22 10.20 15.28
N GLU A 310 19.45 11.47 15.61
CA GLU A 310 18.66 12.21 16.61
C GLU A 310 17.15 12.20 16.29
N PHE A 311 16.79 12.48 15.03
CA PHE A 311 15.40 12.43 14.60
C PHE A 311 14.83 11.00 14.63
N ALA A 312 15.64 10.00 14.27
CA ALA A 312 15.24 8.60 14.31
C ALA A 312 14.97 8.13 15.75
N GLU A 313 15.79 8.54 16.71
CA GLU A 313 15.60 8.26 18.15
C GLU A 313 14.33 8.90 18.69
N ALA A 314 14.12 10.19 18.43
CA ALA A 314 12.91 10.90 18.84
C ALA A 314 11.64 10.27 18.24
N LEU A 315 11.70 9.84 16.97
CA LEU A 315 10.60 9.14 16.32
C LEU A 315 10.34 7.77 16.94
N ARG A 316 11.38 6.99 17.25
CA ARG A 316 11.26 5.69 17.94
C ARG A 316 10.61 5.85 19.30
N GLU A 317 11.01 6.85 20.08
CA GLU A 317 10.37 7.16 21.36
C GLU A 317 8.88 7.45 21.17
N LYS A 318 8.52 8.30 20.20
CA LYS A 318 7.12 8.61 19.88
C LYS A 318 6.28 7.40 19.45
N LEU A 319 6.89 6.45 18.75
CA LEU A 319 6.23 5.20 18.33
C LEU A 319 6.08 4.18 19.47
N THR A 320 6.85 4.31 20.55
CA THR A 320 6.74 3.44 21.73
C THR A 320 5.88 4.05 22.84
N GLU A 321 5.65 5.36 22.81
CA GLU A 321 4.69 6.05 23.68
C GLU A 321 3.29 5.43 23.52
N THR A 322 2.89 4.61 24.50
CA THR A 322 1.55 4.02 24.52
C THR A 322 0.52 5.15 24.59
N PRO A 323 -0.51 5.20 23.71
CA PRO A 323 -1.52 6.25 23.75
C PRO A 323 -2.09 6.40 25.16
N SER A 324 -2.15 7.63 25.65
CA SER A 324 -2.51 8.02 27.02
C SER A 324 -3.82 7.40 27.55
N ILE A 325 -4.70 6.95 26.65
CA ILE A 325 -5.94 6.23 26.98
C ILE A 325 -5.66 4.88 27.67
N MET A 326 -4.57 4.17 27.34
CA MET A 326 -4.22 2.93 28.06
C MET A 326 -3.65 3.17 29.46
N ARG A 327 -2.99 4.31 29.71
CA ARG A 327 -2.47 4.63 31.06
C ARG A 327 -3.60 4.77 32.09
N ARG A 328 -4.79 5.24 31.69
CA ARG A 328 -5.96 5.34 32.59
C ARG A 328 -6.56 3.98 32.93
N VAL A 329 -6.48 2.98 32.06
CA VAL A 329 -6.99 1.63 32.34
C VAL A 329 -6.06 0.90 33.31
N PHE A 330 -4.75 1.06 33.18
CA PHE A 330 -3.78 0.43 34.09
C PHE A 330 -3.65 1.11 35.46
N SER A 331 -4.08 2.38 35.62
CA SER A 331 -4.11 3.02 36.95
C SER A 331 -5.35 2.64 37.77
N TRP A 332 -6.34 1.99 37.18
CA TRP A 332 -7.55 1.49 37.87
C TRP A 332 -7.44 0.00 38.24
N MET A 333 -6.36 -0.66 37.85
CA MET A 333 -6.06 -2.08 38.18
C MET A 333 -4.91 -2.22 39.19
N ARG A 334 -4.56 -1.17 39.92
CA ARG A 334 -3.64 -1.22 41.07
C ARG A 334 -4.32 -0.78 42.34
#